data_AF-A0A0S6YYK8-F1
#
_entry.id   AF-A0A0S6YYK8-F1
#
_cell.length_a   1.000
_cell.length_b   1.000
_cell.length_c   1.000
_cell.angle_alpha   90.00
_cell.angle_beta   90.00
_cell.angle_gamma   90.00
#
_symmetry.space_group_name_H-M   'P 1'
#
loop_
_entity.id
_entity.type
_entity.pdbx_description
1 polymer ?
#
loop_
_entity_poly.entity_id
_entity_poly.type
_entity_poly.pdbx_seq_one_letter_code
_entity_poly.pdbx_strand_id
1 'polypeptide(L)'
;MAWASGTTLGEFLEDNLRNSAALGRLADALAKLAAYLQKEGIAHGDLQSGNLMVSRDGSSVQLIDYDGMFVDEIKDLGSAELGHVNFQHPQRKSLNPFDASLDRFSLIALSLSIRALQLDASLWSKTNSEADAILFRTNDFLDPAGSSAFALVARNTSLATHVKNFAAVCKSPMARAPELADFLAGRNIPTIPIVIAPPRPTAGQISVAARPGYVGAYPVLSATDYAACLRAVGDKVEVIGRIVEVKLDKTRGGKPYIFVNFGPWQGSIFKVSIWSDGLAHVKSKPDASWVGKWVSVVGLMEPPFVNKKFRYSHLSITVGAAGTMTPITEQEAQWRLAGAGRAAGAFTAATTSNQQTLDKIKGVSGPAPSPAGPRASSPAPSSNAQVLQKIRASSGPSVPTPPPVSPGRHTYQPPSQQPGVVERLFKWLFG
;
A
#
# COMPACT_ATOMS: atom_id res chain seq x y z
N MET A 1 6.89 21.20 8.48
CA MET A 1 6.81 19.78 8.88
C MET A 1 8.20 19.35 9.27
N ALA A 2 8.37 18.74 10.45
CA ALA A 2 9.62 18.06 10.77
C ALA A 2 9.84 16.96 9.73
N TRP A 3 11.07 16.81 9.25
CA TRP A 3 11.40 15.72 8.35
C TRP A 3 11.32 14.43 9.16
N ALA A 4 10.47 13.50 8.75
CA ALA A 4 10.43 12.19 9.38
C ALA A 4 11.79 11.51 9.13
N SER A 5 12.46 11.10 10.22
CA SER A 5 13.76 10.44 10.15
C SER A 5 13.59 8.93 10.18
N GLY A 6 14.24 8.22 9.27
CA GLY A 6 14.18 6.75 9.22
C GLY A 6 14.03 6.23 7.80
N THR A 7 13.66 4.97 7.69
CA THR A 7 13.24 4.33 6.44
C THR A 7 11.75 3.97 6.54
N THR A 8 11.11 3.70 5.41
CA THR A 8 9.73 3.19 5.45
C THR A 8 9.68 1.83 6.14
N LEU A 9 8.52 1.43 6.67
CA LEU A 9 8.34 0.12 7.29
C LEU A 9 8.68 -1.02 6.32
N GLY A 10 8.33 -0.88 5.04
CA GLY A 10 8.67 -1.86 4.01
C GLY A 10 10.18 -2.08 3.90
N GLU A 11 10.94 -1.00 3.71
CA GLU A 11 12.41 -1.03 3.64
C GLU A 11 13.04 -1.55 4.93
N PHE A 12 12.56 -1.08 6.09
CA PHE A 12 13.07 -1.53 7.38
C PHE A 12 12.93 -3.04 7.56
N LEU A 13 11.77 -3.60 7.18
CA LEU A 13 11.54 -5.04 7.28
C LEU A 13 12.49 -5.82 6.37
N GLU A 14 12.67 -5.40 5.12
CA GLU A 14 13.58 -6.04 4.17
C GLU A 14 15.03 -6.08 4.70
N ASP A 15 15.49 -4.97 5.27
CA ASP A 15 16.85 -4.84 5.83
C ASP A 15 17.04 -5.62 7.14
N ASN A 16 15.97 -5.85 7.90
CA ASN A 16 16.02 -6.40 9.26
C ASN A 16 15.37 -7.78 9.41
N LEU A 17 15.07 -8.50 8.32
CA LEU A 17 14.42 -9.82 8.37
C LEU A 17 15.09 -10.80 9.33
N ARG A 18 16.42 -10.76 9.45
CA ARG A 18 17.21 -11.65 10.33
C ARG A 18 17.55 -11.04 11.70
N ASN A 19 17.06 -9.84 11.98
CA ASN A 19 17.32 -9.10 13.21
C ASN A 19 16.10 -9.14 14.14
N SER A 20 15.92 -10.27 14.83
CA SER A 20 14.76 -10.50 15.71
C SER A 20 14.62 -9.46 16.84
N ALA A 21 15.73 -8.87 17.29
CA ALA A 21 15.71 -7.81 18.30
C ALA A 21 15.14 -6.50 17.74
N ALA A 22 15.52 -6.11 16.51
CA ALA A 22 14.95 -4.95 15.84
C ALA A 22 13.46 -5.13 15.51
N LEU A 23 13.07 -6.32 15.03
CA LEU A 23 11.67 -6.65 14.80
C LEU A 23 10.85 -6.68 16.09
N GLY A 24 11.44 -7.12 17.20
CA GLY A 24 10.81 -7.04 18.53
C GLY A 24 10.56 -5.60 18.98
N ARG A 25 11.56 -4.73 18.88
CA ARG A 25 11.40 -3.29 19.18
C ARG A 25 10.34 -2.64 18.29
N LEU A 26 10.32 -3.00 17.00
CA LEU A 26 9.31 -2.51 16.06
C LEU A 26 7.89 -2.94 16.46
N ALA A 27 7.72 -4.18 16.90
CA ALA A 27 6.42 -4.66 17.40
C ALA A 27 5.96 -3.85 18.63
N ASP A 28 6.88 -3.52 19.54
CA ASP A 28 6.58 -2.70 20.71
C ASP A 28 6.27 -1.24 20.33
N ALA A 29 7.00 -0.67 19.38
CA ALA A 29 6.78 0.67 18.87
C ALA A 29 5.42 0.80 18.17
N LEU A 30 5.02 -0.20 17.38
CA LEU A 30 3.69 -0.26 16.76
C LEU A 30 2.58 -0.37 17.81
N ALA A 31 2.78 -1.16 18.87
CA ALA A 31 1.80 -1.27 19.96
C ALA A 31 1.63 0.05 20.71
N LYS A 32 2.72 0.80 20.93
CA LYS A 32 2.67 2.15 21.52
C LYS A 32 1.94 3.14 20.62
N LEU A 33 2.19 3.10 19.31
CA LEU A 33 1.47 3.91 18.33
C LEU A 33 -0.03 3.60 18.35
N ALA A 34 -0.42 2.32 18.34
CA ALA A 34 -1.82 1.92 18.41
C ALA A 34 -2.52 2.44 19.67
N ALA A 35 -1.87 2.32 20.83
CA ALA A 35 -2.40 2.83 22.10
C ALA A 35 -2.52 4.36 22.11
N TYR A 36 -1.58 5.07 21.46
CA TYR A 36 -1.64 6.52 21.30
C TYR A 36 -2.82 6.96 20.43
N LEU A 37 -2.96 6.38 19.23
CA LEU A 37 -4.07 6.70 18.32
C LEU A 37 -5.43 6.47 18.98
N GLN A 38 -5.57 5.34 19.67
CA GLN A 38 -6.77 5.02 20.43
C GLN A 38 -7.05 6.04 21.53
N LYS A 39 -6.03 6.37 22.36
CA LYS A 39 -6.19 7.29 23.48
C LYS A 39 -6.65 8.68 23.02
N GLU A 40 -6.10 9.16 21.90
CA GLU A 40 -6.43 10.46 21.36
C GLU A 40 -7.70 10.45 20.48
N GLY A 41 -8.30 9.28 20.23
CA GLY A 41 -9.53 9.15 19.44
C GLY A 41 -9.34 9.47 17.96
N ILE A 42 -8.13 9.21 17.44
CA ILE A 42 -7.74 9.54 16.07
C ILE A 42 -7.44 8.26 15.28
N ALA A 43 -7.57 8.34 13.96
CA ALA A 43 -7.11 7.29 13.07
C ALA A 43 -6.42 7.90 11.85
N HIS A 44 -5.43 7.22 11.29
CA HIS A 44 -4.73 7.61 10.08
C HIS A 44 -5.55 7.35 8.82
N GLY A 45 -6.36 6.28 8.80
CA GLY A 45 -7.24 5.94 7.67
C GLY A 45 -6.55 5.19 6.52
N ASP A 46 -5.23 5.32 6.39
CA ASP A 46 -4.40 4.54 5.46
C ASP A 46 -3.09 4.04 6.08
N LEU A 47 -3.18 3.21 7.13
CA LEU A 47 -1.99 2.56 7.69
C LEU A 47 -1.50 1.45 6.77
N GLN A 48 -0.40 1.72 6.10
CA GLN A 48 0.34 0.79 5.26
C GLN A 48 1.85 0.97 5.43
N SER A 49 2.63 0.06 4.83
CA SER A 49 4.09 0.06 4.93
C SER A 49 4.77 1.35 4.44
N GLY A 50 4.18 2.04 3.46
CA GLY A 50 4.67 3.31 2.93
C GLY A 50 4.41 4.51 3.84
N ASN A 51 3.41 4.44 4.72
CA ASN A 51 2.96 5.57 5.55
C ASN A 51 3.49 5.50 6.99
N LEU A 52 4.44 4.60 7.24
CA LEU A 52 5.09 4.36 8.52
C LEU A 52 6.59 4.51 8.37
N MET A 53 7.16 5.53 8.98
CA MET A 53 8.59 5.76 9.07
C MET A 53 9.13 5.10 10.34
N VAL A 54 10.19 4.31 10.21
CA VAL A 54 10.76 3.51 11.30
C VAL A 54 12.19 3.97 11.58
N SER A 55 12.53 4.14 12.86
CA SER A 55 13.90 4.44 13.26
C SER A 55 14.86 3.31 12.88
N ARG A 56 16.14 3.63 12.72
CA ARG A 56 17.18 2.66 12.30
C ARG A 56 17.21 1.38 13.15
N ASP A 57 16.85 1.46 14.43
CA ASP A 57 16.85 0.34 15.36
C ASP A 57 15.45 -0.27 15.60
N GLY A 58 14.39 0.29 15.01
CA GLY A 58 13.00 -0.12 15.21
C GLY A 58 12.37 0.35 16.51
N SER A 59 13.01 1.24 17.26
CA SER A 59 12.49 1.69 18.57
C SER A 59 11.36 2.72 18.49
N SER A 60 11.21 3.42 17.36
CA SER A 60 10.11 4.36 17.12
C SER A 60 9.49 4.21 15.74
N VAL A 61 8.22 4.59 15.66
CA VAL A 61 7.43 4.64 14.43
C VAL A 61 6.75 6.00 14.35
N GLN A 62 6.86 6.64 13.20
CA GLN A 62 6.25 7.93 12.89
C GLN A 62 5.33 7.79 11.69
N LEU A 63 4.14 8.39 11.78
CA LEU A 63 3.19 8.45 10.67
C LEU A 63 3.60 9.53 9.66
N ILE A 64 3.30 9.28 8.39
CA ILE A 64 3.36 10.27 7.31
C ILE A 64 2.12 10.10 6.43
N ASP A 65 1.83 11.08 5.59
CA ASP A 65 0.68 11.08 4.67
C ASP A 65 -0.69 11.08 5.39
N TYR A 66 -1.04 12.23 5.97
CA TYR A 66 -2.24 12.41 6.79
C TYR A 66 -3.53 12.69 6.00
N ASP A 67 -3.54 12.50 4.69
CA ASP A 67 -4.70 12.85 3.85
C ASP A 67 -5.94 11.98 4.15
N GLY A 68 -5.74 10.76 4.67
CA GLY A 68 -6.80 9.86 5.12
C GLY A 68 -7.23 10.04 6.59
N MET A 69 -6.61 10.98 7.33
CA MET A 69 -6.71 11.04 8.78
C MET A 69 -8.12 11.40 9.25
N PHE A 70 -8.56 10.73 10.31
CA PHE A 70 -9.77 11.03 11.07
C PHE A 70 -9.42 11.68 12.41
N VAL A 71 -10.16 12.76 12.73
CA VAL A 71 -10.33 13.33 14.08
C VAL A 71 -11.82 13.65 14.26
N ASP A 72 -12.34 13.67 15.50
CA ASP A 72 -13.78 13.85 15.73
C ASP A 72 -14.30 15.17 15.15
N GLU A 73 -13.47 16.21 15.16
CA GLU A 73 -13.80 17.55 14.65
C GLU A 73 -14.11 17.58 13.14
N ILE A 74 -13.70 16.55 12.38
CA ILE A 74 -13.92 16.48 10.94
C ILE A 74 -14.85 15.33 10.52
N LYS A 75 -15.48 14.62 11.46
CA LYS A 75 -16.28 13.40 11.19
C LYS A 75 -17.35 13.57 10.10
N ASP A 76 -17.88 14.78 9.94
CA ASP A 76 -18.93 15.08 8.96
C ASP A 76 -18.40 15.24 7.52
N LEU A 77 -17.07 15.31 7.33
CA LEU A 77 -16.45 15.41 5.99
C LEU A 77 -16.41 14.08 5.24
N GLY A 78 -16.51 12.96 5.96
CA GLY A 78 -16.39 11.62 5.41
C GLY A 78 -14.96 11.27 4.99
N SER A 79 -14.78 10.01 4.58
CA SER A 79 -13.46 9.48 4.22
C SER A 79 -13.17 9.66 2.73
N ALA A 80 -12.10 10.40 2.42
CA ALA A 80 -11.59 10.60 1.06
C ALA A 80 -10.73 9.43 0.57
N GLU A 81 -9.98 8.80 1.49
CA GLU A 81 -9.06 7.71 1.20
C GLU A 81 -9.54 6.38 1.80
N LEU A 82 -9.62 5.33 0.97
CA LEU A 82 -9.97 3.98 1.42
C LEU A 82 -8.77 3.21 1.98
N GLY A 83 -7.57 3.69 1.66
CA GLY A 83 -6.30 3.09 1.99
C GLY A 83 -5.94 1.85 1.16
N HIS A 84 -4.71 1.36 1.36
CA HIS A 84 -4.15 0.27 0.58
C HIS A 84 -4.77 -1.08 0.95
N VAL A 85 -5.35 -1.75 -0.03
CA VAL A 85 -6.25 -2.90 0.18
C VAL A 85 -5.59 -4.11 0.85
N ASN A 86 -4.28 -4.28 0.72
CA ASN A 86 -3.53 -5.34 1.41
C ASN A 86 -3.36 -5.10 2.91
N PHE A 87 -3.78 -3.94 3.42
CA PHE A 87 -3.75 -3.57 4.83
C PHE A 87 -5.14 -3.25 5.40
N GLN A 88 -6.19 -3.34 4.58
CA GLN A 88 -7.54 -2.91 4.94
C GLN A 88 -8.50 -4.09 5.12
N HIS A 89 -9.49 -3.90 6.01
CA HIS A 89 -10.53 -4.90 6.24
C HIS A 89 -11.35 -5.13 4.95
N PRO A 90 -11.79 -6.36 4.62
CA PRO A 90 -12.56 -6.63 3.40
C PRO A 90 -13.81 -5.76 3.18
N GLN A 91 -14.43 -5.29 4.27
CA GLN A 91 -15.61 -4.41 4.22
C GLN A 91 -15.29 -2.91 4.16
N ARG A 92 -14.01 -2.50 4.29
CA ARG A 92 -13.60 -1.08 4.33
C ARG A 92 -14.17 -0.30 3.16
N LYS A 93 -13.99 -0.81 1.94
CA LYS A 93 -14.47 -0.16 0.72
C LYS A 93 -15.99 -0.01 0.67
N SER A 94 -16.73 -1.06 1.01
CA SER A 94 -18.19 -1.05 0.87
C SER A 94 -18.89 -0.21 1.92
N LEU A 95 -18.32 -0.16 3.13
CA LEU A 95 -18.89 0.60 4.25
C LEU A 95 -18.41 2.05 4.28
N ASN A 96 -17.21 2.32 3.75
CA ASN A 96 -16.49 3.58 3.83
C ASN A 96 -16.66 4.34 5.16
N PRO A 97 -16.39 3.70 6.32
CA PRO A 97 -16.50 4.37 7.61
C PRO A 97 -15.54 5.56 7.70
N PHE A 98 -15.82 6.50 8.59
CA PHE A 98 -14.93 7.61 8.91
C PHE A 98 -15.00 7.90 10.41
N ASP A 99 -14.28 7.11 11.18
CA ASP A 99 -14.28 7.15 12.65
C ASP A 99 -12.92 6.70 13.23
N ALA A 100 -12.77 6.79 14.55
CA ALA A 100 -11.53 6.43 15.24
C ALA A 100 -11.16 4.93 15.17
N SER A 101 -12.03 4.07 14.64
CA SER A 101 -11.79 2.63 14.55
C SER A 101 -11.13 2.17 13.25
N LEU A 102 -10.95 3.08 12.29
CA LEU A 102 -10.44 2.79 10.93
C LEU A 102 -9.20 1.90 10.91
N ASP A 103 -8.24 2.18 11.80
CA ASP A 103 -6.91 1.58 11.77
C ASP A 103 -6.82 0.24 12.51
N ARG A 104 -7.87 -0.17 13.24
CA ARG A 104 -7.82 -1.36 14.11
C ARG A 104 -7.39 -2.62 13.36
N PHE A 105 -7.97 -2.82 12.17
CA PHE A 105 -7.62 -3.97 11.34
C PHE A 105 -6.18 -3.93 10.84
N SER A 106 -5.75 -2.78 10.31
CA SER A 106 -4.40 -2.58 9.77
C SER A 106 -3.33 -2.78 10.84
N LEU A 107 -3.55 -2.23 12.04
CA LEU A 107 -2.66 -2.41 13.19
C LEU A 107 -2.52 -3.88 13.60
N ILE A 108 -3.62 -4.66 13.60
CA ILE A 108 -3.58 -6.09 13.87
C ILE A 108 -2.80 -6.83 12.78
N ALA A 109 -3.09 -6.55 11.50
CA ALA A 109 -2.44 -7.18 10.37
C ALA A 109 -0.91 -6.94 10.38
N LEU A 110 -0.50 -5.69 10.62
CA LEU A 110 0.89 -5.28 10.74
C LEU A 110 1.56 -5.93 11.95
N SER A 111 0.95 -5.86 13.14
CA SER A 111 1.50 -6.44 14.35
C SER A 111 1.70 -7.95 14.23
N LEU A 112 0.74 -8.67 13.62
CA LEU A 112 0.85 -10.11 13.42
C LEU A 112 1.95 -10.43 12.41
N SER A 113 2.07 -9.63 11.34
CA SER A 113 3.12 -9.80 10.33
C SER A 113 4.52 -9.61 10.92
N ILE A 114 4.74 -8.54 11.70
CA ILE A 114 6.03 -8.24 12.33
C ILE A 114 6.41 -9.35 13.32
N ARG A 115 5.48 -9.77 14.20
CA ARG A 115 5.73 -10.87 15.16
C ARG A 115 6.01 -12.20 14.47
N ALA A 116 5.32 -12.49 13.37
CA ALA A 116 5.57 -13.70 12.59
C ALA A 116 6.97 -13.68 11.95
N LEU A 117 7.38 -12.56 11.35
CA LEU A 117 8.72 -12.38 10.79
C LEU A 117 9.82 -12.42 11.86
N GLN A 118 9.55 -11.88 13.05
CA GLN A 118 10.45 -11.96 14.20
C GLN A 118 10.77 -13.42 14.58
N LEU A 119 9.77 -14.31 14.46
CA LEU A 119 9.89 -15.72 14.82
C LEU A 119 10.41 -16.59 13.67
N ASP A 120 10.03 -16.29 12.42
CA ASP A 120 10.47 -17.02 11.22
C ASP A 120 10.63 -16.07 10.02
N ALA A 121 11.87 -15.63 9.80
CA ALA A 121 12.24 -14.80 8.65
C ALA A 121 11.98 -15.47 7.29
N SER A 122 11.90 -16.81 7.25
CA SER A 122 11.62 -17.53 5.99
C SER A 122 10.18 -17.36 5.53
N LEU A 123 9.27 -16.87 6.39
CA LEU A 123 7.92 -16.51 5.98
C LEU A 123 7.93 -15.48 4.86
N TRP A 124 8.83 -14.48 4.90
CA TRP A 124 8.96 -13.45 3.86
C TRP A 124 9.04 -14.05 2.45
N SER A 125 9.88 -15.07 2.25
CA SER A 125 9.99 -15.71 0.93
C SER A 125 8.82 -16.64 0.65
N LYS A 126 8.33 -17.39 1.66
CA LYS A 126 7.24 -18.37 1.50
C LYS A 126 5.89 -17.73 1.18
N THR A 127 5.65 -16.48 1.61
CA THR A 127 4.43 -15.71 1.33
C THR A 127 4.58 -14.75 0.15
N ASN A 128 5.72 -14.81 -0.56
CA ASN A 128 6.08 -13.86 -1.63
C ASN A 128 5.97 -12.40 -1.17
N SER A 129 6.43 -12.08 0.03
CA SER A 129 6.33 -10.74 0.63
C SER A 129 7.03 -9.65 -0.17
N GLU A 130 6.47 -8.46 -0.13
CA GLU A 130 6.95 -7.22 -0.75
C GLU A 130 6.50 -6.00 0.07
N ALA A 131 7.00 -4.80 -0.25
CA ALA A 131 6.64 -3.57 0.47
C ALA A 131 5.11 -3.37 0.54
N ASP A 132 4.39 -3.51 -0.58
CA ASP A 132 2.93 -3.29 -0.68
C ASP A 132 2.09 -4.47 -0.15
N ALA A 133 2.73 -5.55 0.29
CA ALA A 133 2.09 -6.74 0.83
C ALA A 133 3.10 -7.54 1.67
N ILE A 134 3.10 -7.30 2.99
CA ILE A 134 4.01 -7.94 3.94
C ILE A 134 3.72 -9.45 3.99
N LEU A 135 2.93 -9.98 4.93
CA LEU A 135 2.62 -11.42 4.95
C LEU A 135 1.28 -11.75 4.32
N PHE A 136 0.33 -10.82 4.38
CA PHE A 136 -1.05 -11.03 3.97
C PHE A 136 -1.45 -10.05 2.88
N ARG A 137 -2.41 -10.44 2.06
CA ARG A 137 -3.03 -9.64 1.00
C ARG A 137 -4.55 -9.67 1.13
N THR A 138 -5.24 -8.81 0.38
CA THR A 138 -6.71 -8.73 0.41
C THR A 138 -7.39 -10.09 0.22
N ASN A 139 -6.88 -10.92 -0.70
CA ASN A 139 -7.46 -12.24 -0.96
C ASN A 139 -7.28 -13.21 0.21
N ASP A 140 -6.24 -13.05 1.03
CA ASP A 140 -6.06 -13.84 2.26
C ASP A 140 -7.11 -13.46 3.31
N PHE A 141 -7.51 -12.18 3.38
CA PHE A 141 -8.56 -11.72 4.29
C PHE A 141 -9.95 -12.15 3.83
N LEU A 142 -10.19 -12.26 2.52
CA LEU A 142 -11.46 -12.73 1.96
C LEU A 142 -11.71 -14.22 2.26
N ASP A 143 -10.66 -15.04 2.17
CA ASP A 143 -10.66 -16.47 2.46
C ASP A 143 -9.47 -16.88 3.36
N PRO A 144 -9.51 -16.55 4.67
CA PRO A 144 -8.42 -16.87 5.59
C PRO A 144 -8.34 -18.38 5.89
N ALA A 145 -9.41 -19.14 5.66
CA ALA A 145 -9.43 -20.59 5.84
C ALA A 145 -8.63 -21.30 4.74
N GLY A 146 -8.76 -20.84 3.48
CA GLY A 146 -8.03 -21.34 2.32
C GLY A 146 -6.68 -20.66 2.04
N SER A 147 -6.31 -19.63 2.82
CA SER A 147 -5.09 -18.86 2.63
C SER A 147 -3.83 -19.64 3.03
N SER A 148 -2.87 -19.74 2.11
CA SER A 148 -1.55 -20.31 2.39
C SER A 148 -0.76 -19.46 3.38
N ALA A 149 -0.90 -18.13 3.36
CA ALA A 149 -0.24 -17.23 4.31
C ALA A 149 -0.73 -17.47 5.73
N PHE A 150 -2.05 -17.50 5.97
CA PHE A 150 -2.63 -17.85 7.27
C PHE A 150 -2.16 -19.23 7.73
N ALA A 151 -2.20 -20.22 6.83
CA ALA A 151 -1.79 -21.59 7.14
C ALA A 151 -0.29 -21.70 7.48
N LEU A 152 0.58 -20.90 6.85
CA LEU A 152 2.00 -20.86 7.16
C LEU A 152 2.29 -20.20 8.51
N VAL A 153 1.67 -19.05 8.79
CA VAL A 153 1.86 -18.35 10.08
C VAL A 153 1.29 -19.18 11.24
N ALA A 154 0.16 -19.87 11.03
CA ALA A 154 -0.48 -20.73 12.03
C ALA A 154 0.38 -21.95 12.44
N ARG A 155 1.41 -22.32 11.66
CA ARG A 155 2.36 -23.38 12.06
C ARG A 155 3.19 -22.99 13.28
N ASN A 156 3.36 -21.70 13.53
CA ASN A 156 3.99 -21.24 14.75
C ASN A 156 2.99 -21.34 15.91
N THR A 157 3.22 -22.28 16.82
CA THR A 157 2.32 -22.57 17.94
C THR A 157 2.09 -21.37 18.86
N SER A 158 3.07 -20.46 18.98
CA SER A 158 2.93 -19.23 19.78
C SER A 158 1.99 -18.20 19.16
N LEU A 159 1.80 -18.24 17.83
CA LEU A 159 0.89 -17.34 17.10
C LEU A 159 -0.41 -18.02 16.67
N ALA A 160 -0.54 -19.34 16.78
CA ALA A 160 -1.68 -20.09 16.26
C ALA A 160 -3.03 -19.54 16.73
N THR A 161 -3.14 -19.13 18.00
CA THR A 161 -4.35 -18.50 18.54
C THR A 161 -4.59 -17.11 17.94
N HIS A 162 -3.57 -16.25 17.87
CA HIS A 162 -3.70 -14.93 17.23
C HIS A 162 -4.08 -15.04 15.76
N VAL A 163 -3.52 -16.01 15.02
CA VAL A 163 -3.86 -16.22 13.60
C VAL A 163 -5.32 -16.66 13.45
N LYS A 164 -5.81 -17.56 14.31
CA LYS A 164 -7.24 -17.94 14.34
C LYS A 164 -8.15 -16.75 14.68
N ASN A 165 -7.76 -15.95 15.68
CA ASN A 165 -8.49 -14.75 16.07
C ASN A 165 -8.53 -13.74 14.91
N PHE A 166 -7.41 -13.55 14.21
CA PHE A 166 -7.35 -12.64 13.07
C PHE A 166 -8.19 -13.13 11.90
N ALA A 167 -8.22 -14.43 11.64
CA ALA A 167 -9.11 -15.03 10.65
C ALA A 167 -10.59 -14.77 10.99
N ALA A 168 -10.96 -14.87 12.27
CA ALA A 168 -12.31 -14.51 12.72
C ALA A 168 -12.59 -13.01 12.55
N VAL A 169 -11.62 -12.13 12.84
CA VAL A 169 -11.73 -10.69 12.59
C VAL A 169 -12.01 -10.43 11.10
N CYS A 170 -11.26 -11.04 10.18
CA CYS A 170 -11.44 -10.89 8.73
C CYS A 170 -12.86 -11.26 8.23
N LYS A 171 -13.52 -12.21 8.91
CA LYS A 171 -14.88 -12.69 8.55
C LYS A 171 -16.00 -12.04 9.34
N SER A 172 -15.65 -11.20 10.32
CA SER A 172 -16.62 -10.47 11.13
C SER A 172 -16.95 -9.10 10.54
N PRO A 173 -18.03 -8.44 10.97
CA PRO A 173 -18.25 -7.05 10.62
C PRO A 173 -17.06 -6.16 11.02
N MET A 174 -16.66 -5.22 10.16
CA MET A 174 -15.51 -4.35 10.40
C MET A 174 -15.56 -3.64 11.77
N ALA A 175 -16.74 -3.18 12.18
CA ALA A 175 -16.96 -2.52 13.46
C ALA A 175 -16.68 -3.41 14.68
N ARG A 176 -16.56 -4.73 14.49
CA ARG A 176 -16.21 -5.72 15.52
C ARG A 176 -14.70 -5.99 15.59
N ALA A 177 -13.89 -5.35 14.75
CA ALA A 177 -12.44 -5.42 14.88
C ALA A 177 -12.03 -4.89 16.26
N PRO A 178 -11.34 -5.70 17.08
CA PRO A 178 -10.87 -5.29 18.39
C PRO A 178 -9.73 -4.28 18.27
N GLU A 179 -9.45 -3.59 19.36
CA GLU A 179 -8.24 -2.78 19.48
C GLU A 179 -7.01 -3.69 19.53
N LEU A 180 -5.84 -3.19 19.14
CA LEU A 180 -4.63 -4.01 19.09
C LEU A 180 -4.29 -4.61 20.46
N ALA A 181 -4.43 -3.83 21.54
CA ALA A 181 -4.16 -4.30 22.90
C ALA A 181 -5.08 -5.46 23.31
N ASP A 182 -6.36 -5.38 22.97
CA ASP A 182 -7.34 -6.43 23.22
C ASP A 182 -7.09 -7.66 22.36
N PHE A 183 -6.77 -7.45 21.07
CA PHE A 183 -6.42 -8.55 20.16
C PHE A 183 -5.22 -9.35 20.69
N LEU A 184 -4.15 -8.67 21.10
CA LEU A 184 -2.95 -9.30 21.63
C LEU A 184 -3.23 -10.05 22.94
N ALA A 185 -4.13 -9.53 23.77
CA ALA A 185 -4.57 -10.17 25.01
C ALA A 185 -5.67 -11.24 24.82
N GLY A 186 -6.15 -11.48 23.60
CA GLY A 186 -7.24 -12.42 23.33
C GLY A 186 -8.60 -11.98 23.87
N ARG A 187 -8.81 -10.67 24.07
CA ARG A 187 -10.08 -10.08 24.53
C ARG A 187 -10.87 -9.51 23.36
N ASN A 188 -12.20 -9.45 23.51
CA ASN A 188 -13.11 -8.85 22.53
C ASN A 188 -12.98 -9.42 21.10
N ILE A 189 -12.53 -10.67 20.99
CA ILE A 189 -12.37 -11.35 19.69
C ILE A 189 -13.74 -11.77 19.15
N PRO A 190 -14.06 -11.51 17.88
CA PRO A 190 -15.25 -12.05 17.23
C PRO A 190 -15.28 -13.58 17.28
N THR A 191 -16.39 -14.16 17.75
CA THR A 191 -16.58 -15.61 17.86
C THR A 191 -17.15 -16.18 16.55
N ILE A 192 -16.28 -16.41 15.57
CA ILE A 192 -16.63 -17.09 14.32
C ILE A 192 -15.73 -18.33 14.19
N PRO A 193 -16.29 -19.55 14.05
CA PRO A 193 -15.47 -20.75 13.91
C PRO A 193 -14.81 -20.76 12.53
N ILE A 194 -13.51 -20.50 12.49
CA ILE A 194 -12.69 -20.61 11.28
C ILE A 194 -11.66 -21.71 11.47
N VAL A 195 -11.68 -22.70 10.56
CA VAL A 195 -10.67 -23.75 10.50
C VAL A 195 -9.69 -23.40 9.39
N ILE A 196 -8.46 -23.07 9.79
CA ILE A 196 -7.38 -22.80 8.83
C ILE A 196 -6.89 -24.15 8.32
N ALA A 197 -7.06 -24.39 7.01
CA ALA A 197 -6.58 -25.61 6.39
C ALA A 197 -5.04 -25.63 6.41
N PRO A 198 -4.40 -26.81 6.57
CA PRO A 198 -2.95 -26.91 6.44
C PRO A 198 -2.53 -26.47 5.02
N PRO A 199 -1.31 -25.94 4.84
CA PRO A 199 -0.84 -25.55 3.50
C PRO A 199 -0.83 -26.80 2.60
N ARG A 200 -1.78 -26.87 1.67
CA ARG A 200 -1.79 -27.94 0.67
C ARG A 200 -0.62 -27.68 -0.29
N PRO A 201 0.21 -28.68 -0.60
CA PRO A 201 1.24 -28.52 -1.62
C PRO A 201 0.56 -28.03 -2.91
N THR A 202 1.09 -26.95 -3.47
CA THR A 202 0.66 -26.36 -4.75
C THR A 202 0.77 -27.39 -5.87
N ALA A 203 -0.32 -28.13 -6.14
CA ALA A 203 -0.57 -28.86 -7.38
C ALA A 203 -2.02 -29.37 -7.40
N GLY A 204 -2.93 -28.58 -7.94
CA GLY A 204 -4.27 -29.01 -8.35
C GLY A 204 -5.27 -29.27 -7.23
N GLN A 205 -6.54 -29.01 -7.52
CA GLN A 205 -7.71 -29.30 -6.67
C GLN A 205 -7.94 -28.33 -5.51
N ILE A 206 -8.07 -27.05 -5.83
CA ILE A 206 -9.21 -26.28 -5.33
C ILE A 206 -10.00 -25.90 -6.57
N SER A 207 -11.28 -26.26 -6.64
CA SER A 207 -12.13 -25.78 -7.72
C SER A 207 -12.11 -24.25 -7.67
N VAL A 208 -11.67 -23.61 -8.75
CA VAL A 208 -11.68 -22.15 -8.91
C VAL A 208 -13.08 -21.57 -8.59
N ALA A 209 -14.13 -22.38 -8.76
CA ALA A 209 -15.52 -22.06 -8.46
C ALA A 209 -15.84 -21.76 -6.97
N ALA A 210 -15.02 -22.20 -6.01
CA ALA A 210 -15.31 -22.01 -4.57
C ALA A 210 -14.58 -20.81 -3.94
N ARG A 211 -13.59 -20.21 -4.63
CA ARG A 211 -12.86 -19.06 -4.12
C ARG A 211 -13.64 -17.77 -4.38
N PRO A 212 -13.61 -16.79 -3.46
CA PRO A 212 -14.02 -15.43 -3.78
C PRO A 212 -13.32 -14.94 -5.05
N GLY A 213 -13.99 -14.08 -5.82
CA GLY A 213 -13.36 -13.49 -7.01
C GLY A 213 -12.08 -12.75 -6.64
N TYR A 214 -11.06 -12.82 -7.50
CA TYR A 214 -9.79 -12.16 -7.25
C TYR A 214 -9.96 -10.65 -7.08
N VAL A 215 -9.32 -10.11 -6.05
CA VAL A 215 -9.26 -8.69 -5.76
C VAL A 215 -7.79 -8.26 -5.81
N GLY A 216 -7.41 -7.60 -6.90
CA GLY A 216 -6.05 -7.07 -7.10
C GLY A 216 -5.86 -5.70 -6.45
N ALA A 217 -4.66 -5.45 -5.91
CA ALA A 217 -4.26 -4.13 -5.42
C ALA A 217 -4.19 -3.09 -6.55
N TYR A 218 -3.86 -3.55 -7.75
CA TYR A 218 -3.81 -2.77 -8.98
C TYR A 218 -4.81 -3.30 -10.00
N PRO A 219 -5.15 -2.51 -11.05
CA PRO A 219 -5.89 -3.02 -12.19
C PRO A 219 -5.19 -4.24 -12.80
N VAL A 220 -5.95 -5.33 -12.95
CA VAL A 220 -5.47 -6.59 -13.52
C VAL A 220 -5.73 -6.60 -15.02
N LEU A 221 -4.69 -6.84 -15.82
CA LEU A 221 -4.74 -6.84 -17.27
C LEU A 221 -4.15 -8.14 -17.84
N SER A 222 -4.66 -8.54 -19.00
CA SER A 222 -4.05 -9.63 -19.77
C SER A 222 -2.88 -9.09 -20.61
N ALA A 223 -1.73 -9.77 -20.59
CA ALA A 223 -0.61 -9.45 -21.46
C ALA A 223 -0.95 -9.57 -22.96
N THR A 224 -2.02 -10.30 -23.31
CA THR A 224 -2.51 -10.44 -24.68
C THR A 224 -3.49 -9.34 -25.10
N ASP A 225 -4.01 -8.53 -24.16
CA ASP A 225 -4.89 -7.40 -24.45
C ASP A 225 -4.09 -6.10 -24.52
N TYR A 226 -3.47 -5.87 -25.67
CA TYR A 226 -2.66 -4.68 -25.92
C TYR A 226 -3.47 -3.37 -25.74
N ALA A 227 -4.74 -3.36 -26.12
CA ALA A 227 -5.56 -2.16 -26.05
C ALA A 227 -5.88 -1.78 -24.59
N ALA A 228 -6.13 -2.76 -23.72
CA ALA A 228 -6.29 -2.53 -22.29
C ALA A 228 -4.99 -2.03 -21.65
N CYS A 229 -3.85 -2.66 -21.98
CA CYS A 229 -2.54 -2.21 -21.51
C CYS A 229 -2.22 -0.78 -21.97
N LEU A 230 -2.55 -0.41 -23.22
CA LEU A 230 -2.33 0.93 -23.76
C LEU A 230 -3.14 1.99 -22.99
N ARG A 231 -4.39 1.68 -22.61
CA ARG A 231 -5.23 2.60 -21.82
C ARG A 231 -4.70 2.83 -20.41
N ALA A 232 -3.89 1.92 -19.89
CA ALA A 232 -3.34 1.98 -18.55
C ALA A 232 -1.91 2.56 -18.51
N VAL A 233 -1.41 3.12 -19.61
CA VAL A 233 -0.10 3.80 -19.64
C VAL A 233 -0.05 4.90 -18.59
N GLY A 234 1.02 4.90 -17.81
CA GLY A 234 1.22 5.82 -16.69
C GLY A 234 0.61 5.35 -15.37
N ASP A 235 -0.19 4.29 -15.35
CA ASP A 235 -0.76 3.71 -14.13
C ASP A 235 0.07 2.49 -13.68
N LYS A 236 0.09 2.23 -12.37
CA LYS A 236 0.66 0.99 -11.81
C LYS A 236 -0.38 -0.12 -11.99
N VAL A 237 0.01 -1.24 -12.60
CA VAL A 237 -0.88 -2.32 -13.00
C VAL A 237 -0.31 -3.70 -12.65
N GLU A 238 -1.18 -4.70 -12.62
CA GLU A 238 -0.81 -6.12 -12.58
C GLU A 238 -1.12 -6.76 -13.93
N VAL A 239 -0.10 -7.16 -14.67
CA VAL A 239 -0.23 -7.82 -15.97
C VAL A 239 0.01 -9.32 -15.83
N ILE A 240 -0.98 -10.12 -16.21
CA ILE A 240 -0.93 -11.58 -16.18
C ILE A 240 -0.72 -12.10 -17.60
N GLY A 241 0.23 -13.02 -17.78
CA GLY A 241 0.45 -13.61 -19.09
C GLY A 241 1.23 -14.90 -19.08
N ARG A 242 1.10 -15.64 -20.19
CA ARG A 242 1.90 -16.81 -20.49
C ARG A 242 3.12 -16.41 -21.31
N ILE A 243 4.30 -16.81 -20.87
CA ILE A 243 5.55 -16.47 -21.54
C ILE A 243 5.63 -17.23 -22.87
N VAL A 244 5.85 -16.49 -23.96
CA VAL A 244 6.02 -17.03 -25.31
C VAL A 244 7.50 -17.12 -25.69
N GLU A 245 8.29 -16.15 -25.27
CA GLU A 245 9.73 -16.09 -25.59
C GLU A 245 10.48 -15.39 -24.46
N VAL A 246 11.70 -15.86 -24.17
CA VAL A 246 12.65 -15.16 -23.31
C VAL A 246 13.91 -14.88 -24.11
N LYS A 247 14.20 -13.61 -24.34
CA LYS A 247 15.39 -13.14 -25.06
C LYS A 247 16.43 -12.63 -24.07
N LEU A 248 17.60 -13.27 -24.06
CA LEU A 248 18.78 -12.83 -23.31
C LEU A 248 19.78 -12.25 -24.29
N ASP A 249 20.22 -11.01 -24.05
CA ASP A 249 21.11 -10.31 -24.98
C ASP A 249 21.90 -9.20 -24.24
N LYS A 250 22.77 -8.49 -24.94
CA LYS A 250 23.60 -7.41 -24.40
C LYS A 250 23.35 -6.10 -25.11
N THR A 251 23.36 -5.01 -24.35
CA THR A 251 23.35 -3.65 -24.90
C THR A 251 24.62 -3.39 -25.71
N ARG A 252 24.65 -2.30 -26.50
CA ARG A 252 25.84 -1.85 -27.24
C ARG A 252 27.07 -1.66 -26.34
N GLY A 253 26.86 -1.33 -25.06
CA GLY A 253 27.92 -1.22 -24.04
C GLY A 253 28.23 -2.51 -23.28
N GLY A 254 27.77 -3.67 -23.76
CA GLY A 254 28.06 -4.98 -23.18
C GLY A 254 27.24 -5.36 -21.94
N LYS A 255 26.40 -4.45 -21.41
CA LYS A 255 25.55 -4.75 -20.25
C LYS A 255 24.43 -5.73 -20.61
N PRO A 256 24.20 -6.80 -19.84
CA PRO A 256 23.18 -7.80 -20.13
C PRO A 256 21.76 -7.25 -19.87
N TYR A 257 20.79 -7.73 -20.63
CA TYR A 257 19.37 -7.51 -20.40
C TYR A 257 18.55 -8.76 -20.76
N ILE A 258 17.34 -8.85 -20.21
CA ILE A 258 16.38 -9.92 -20.51
C ILE A 258 15.06 -9.28 -20.93
N PHE A 259 14.53 -9.72 -22.07
CA PHE A 259 13.15 -9.44 -22.47
C PHE A 259 12.31 -10.70 -22.35
N VAL A 260 11.15 -10.57 -21.71
CA VAL A 260 10.14 -11.64 -21.62
C VAL A 260 8.95 -11.20 -22.47
N ASN A 261 8.68 -11.93 -23.54
CA ASN A 261 7.63 -11.61 -24.50
C ASN A 261 6.40 -12.51 -24.27
N PHE A 262 5.22 -11.91 -24.41
CA PHE A 262 3.92 -12.58 -24.22
C PHE A 262 3.16 -12.80 -25.53
N GLY A 263 3.84 -12.56 -26.65
CA GLY A 263 3.34 -12.73 -28.01
C GLY A 263 4.50 -12.74 -29.01
N PRO A 264 4.24 -13.05 -30.29
CA PRO A 264 5.25 -12.98 -31.34
C PRO A 264 5.77 -11.55 -31.46
N TRP A 265 7.08 -11.35 -31.65
CA TRP A 265 7.70 -10.02 -31.65
C TRP A 265 7.19 -9.06 -32.74
N GLN A 266 6.41 -9.54 -33.71
CA GLN A 266 5.84 -8.76 -34.81
C GLN A 266 4.47 -8.21 -34.43
N GLY A 267 4.20 -6.94 -34.75
CA GLY A 267 2.93 -6.29 -34.44
C GLY A 267 2.91 -5.58 -33.07
N SER A 268 1.78 -5.67 -32.37
CA SER A 268 1.54 -5.02 -31.07
C SER A 268 1.66 -6.03 -29.94
N ILE A 269 2.64 -5.84 -29.06
CA ILE A 269 2.92 -6.78 -27.97
C ILE A 269 3.06 -6.10 -26.61
N PHE A 270 2.84 -6.87 -25.55
CA PHE A 270 3.34 -6.55 -24.23
C PHE A 270 4.64 -7.33 -23.99
N LYS A 271 5.63 -6.67 -23.36
CA LYS A 271 6.88 -7.30 -22.94
C LYS A 271 7.29 -6.85 -21.55
N VAL A 272 8.07 -7.66 -20.86
CA VAL A 272 8.77 -7.24 -19.65
C VAL A 272 10.23 -6.98 -19.96
N SER A 273 10.72 -5.83 -19.49
CA SER A 273 12.11 -5.41 -19.64
C SER A 273 12.86 -5.59 -18.32
N ILE A 274 13.92 -6.40 -18.32
CA ILE A 274 14.81 -6.57 -17.17
C ILE A 274 16.21 -6.10 -17.56
N TRP A 275 16.55 -4.86 -17.18
CA TRP A 275 17.85 -4.26 -17.46
C TRP A 275 18.93 -4.74 -16.48
N SER A 276 20.19 -4.45 -16.77
CA SER A 276 21.35 -4.86 -15.95
C SER A 276 21.19 -4.55 -14.47
N ASP A 277 20.59 -3.41 -14.16
CA ASP A 277 20.45 -2.92 -12.79
C ASP A 277 19.31 -3.68 -12.08
N GLY A 278 18.23 -3.99 -12.81
CA GLY A 278 17.15 -4.85 -12.33
C GLY A 278 17.55 -6.33 -12.16
N LEU A 279 18.51 -6.83 -12.95
CA LEU A 279 18.98 -8.21 -12.85
C LEU A 279 19.63 -8.55 -11.51
N ALA A 280 20.11 -7.55 -10.75
CA ALA A 280 20.62 -7.72 -9.40
C ALA A 280 19.51 -8.01 -8.38
N HIS A 281 18.29 -7.53 -8.63
CA HIS A 281 17.15 -7.63 -7.72
C HIS A 281 16.22 -8.81 -8.04
N VAL A 282 16.39 -9.46 -9.19
CA VAL A 282 15.59 -10.62 -9.59
C VAL A 282 16.17 -11.91 -8.98
N LYS A 283 15.45 -12.50 -8.01
CA LYS A 283 15.87 -13.74 -7.32
C LYS A 283 16.06 -14.94 -8.28
N SER A 284 15.21 -15.07 -9.29
CA SER A 284 15.30 -16.13 -10.30
C SER A 284 15.23 -15.53 -11.69
N LYS A 285 16.36 -15.55 -12.40
CA LYS A 285 16.49 -14.92 -13.72
C LYS A 285 15.71 -15.75 -14.76
N PRO A 286 14.82 -15.12 -15.55
CA PRO A 286 14.11 -15.82 -16.61
C PRO A 286 15.09 -16.34 -17.66
N ASP A 287 14.86 -17.56 -18.09
CA ASP A 287 15.60 -18.21 -19.16
C ASP A 287 14.63 -18.96 -20.10
N ALA A 288 15.17 -19.70 -21.07
CA ALA A 288 14.36 -20.47 -22.01
C ALA A 288 13.43 -21.49 -21.32
N SER A 289 13.74 -21.96 -20.11
CA SER A 289 12.88 -22.90 -19.35
C SER A 289 11.59 -22.25 -18.82
N TRP A 290 11.48 -20.93 -18.90
CA TRP A 290 10.29 -20.19 -18.49
C TRP A 290 9.24 -20.10 -19.60
N VAL A 291 9.61 -20.42 -20.85
CA VAL A 291 8.65 -20.47 -21.96
C VAL A 291 7.50 -21.41 -21.62
N GLY A 292 6.27 -20.94 -21.83
CA GLY A 292 5.05 -21.66 -21.51
C GLY A 292 4.57 -21.53 -20.06
N LYS A 293 5.38 -20.98 -19.14
CA LYS A 293 4.95 -20.68 -17.75
C LYS A 293 4.10 -19.42 -17.70
N TRP A 294 3.23 -19.35 -16.70
CA TRP A 294 2.44 -18.16 -16.39
C TRP A 294 3.17 -17.30 -15.37
N VAL A 295 3.08 -15.97 -15.53
CA VAL A 295 3.66 -15.00 -14.60
C VAL A 295 2.66 -13.88 -14.32
N SER A 296 2.80 -13.31 -13.13
CA SER A 296 2.22 -12.03 -12.72
C SER A 296 3.31 -10.98 -12.70
N VAL A 297 3.06 -9.83 -13.33
CA VAL A 297 3.99 -8.72 -13.41
C VAL A 297 3.33 -7.49 -12.82
N VAL A 298 3.88 -6.90 -11.77
CA VAL A 298 3.38 -5.65 -11.20
C VAL A 298 4.36 -4.54 -11.50
N GLY A 299 3.88 -3.39 -11.96
CA GLY A 299 4.72 -2.22 -12.14
C GLY A 299 4.05 -1.11 -12.95
N LEU A 300 4.79 -0.03 -13.18
CA LEU A 300 4.31 1.11 -13.98
C LEU A 300 4.26 0.73 -15.47
N MET A 301 3.11 0.92 -16.10
CA MET A 301 2.96 0.70 -17.55
C MET A 301 3.63 1.86 -18.32
N GLU A 302 4.66 1.53 -19.09
CA GLU A 302 5.44 2.50 -19.86
C GLU A 302 4.74 2.90 -21.16
N PRO A 303 4.99 4.12 -21.69
CA PRO A 303 4.50 4.52 -23.00
C PRO A 303 4.90 3.55 -24.12
N PRO A 304 4.06 3.37 -25.14
CA PRO A 304 4.35 2.44 -26.21
C PRO A 304 5.57 2.91 -27.01
N PHE A 305 6.52 2.01 -27.19
CA PHE A 305 7.53 2.18 -28.22
C PHE A 305 6.92 1.81 -29.57
N VAL A 306 7.15 2.63 -30.59
CA VAL A 306 6.63 2.40 -31.94
C VAL A 306 7.77 2.48 -32.95
N ASN A 307 7.91 1.43 -33.76
CA ASN A 307 8.79 1.42 -34.91
C ASN A 307 7.99 1.21 -36.20
N LYS A 308 7.80 2.30 -36.94
CA LYS A 308 7.02 2.31 -38.19
C LYS A 308 7.64 1.45 -39.30
N LYS A 309 8.97 1.36 -39.36
CA LYS A 309 9.69 0.59 -40.39
C LYS A 309 9.44 -0.91 -40.28
N PHE A 310 9.34 -1.42 -39.05
CA PHE A 310 9.12 -2.84 -38.79
C PHE A 310 7.66 -3.16 -38.41
N ARG A 311 6.73 -2.20 -38.55
CA ARG A 311 5.32 -2.33 -38.13
C ARG A 311 5.20 -2.94 -36.73
N TYR A 312 5.99 -2.42 -35.81
CA TYR A 312 6.19 -2.97 -34.48
C TYR A 312 5.82 -1.94 -33.42
N SER A 313 5.04 -2.35 -32.43
CA SER A 313 4.86 -1.59 -31.21
C SER A 313 4.88 -2.49 -30.00
N HIS A 314 5.50 -2.03 -28.91
CA HIS A 314 5.41 -2.73 -27.64
C HIS A 314 5.11 -1.79 -26.50
N LEU A 315 4.35 -2.32 -25.54
CA LEU A 315 4.24 -1.79 -24.19
C LEU A 315 5.16 -2.58 -23.28
N SER A 316 5.63 -1.94 -22.22
CA SER A 316 6.48 -2.61 -21.24
C SER A 316 6.24 -2.21 -19.80
N ILE A 317 6.56 -3.15 -18.93
CA ILE A 317 6.89 -2.89 -17.53
C ILE A 317 8.36 -3.24 -17.35
N THR A 318 9.11 -2.34 -16.72
CA THR A 318 10.49 -2.60 -16.32
C THR A 318 10.52 -3.26 -14.95
N VAL A 319 11.10 -4.46 -14.86
CA VAL A 319 11.34 -5.16 -13.58
C VAL A 319 12.68 -4.67 -13.01
N GLY A 320 12.62 -4.18 -11.77
CA GLY A 320 13.69 -3.45 -11.08
C GLY A 320 13.13 -2.83 -9.79
N ALA A 321 13.57 -1.63 -9.42
CA ALA A 321 13.03 -0.95 -8.22
C ALA A 321 11.50 -0.69 -8.29
N ALA A 322 10.95 -0.52 -9.50
CA ALA A 322 9.56 -0.12 -9.71
C ALA A 322 8.65 -1.25 -10.26
N GLY A 323 9.17 -2.47 -10.39
CA GLY A 323 8.39 -3.58 -10.94
C GLY A 323 8.87 -4.95 -10.51
N THR A 324 7.92 -5.84 -10.20
CA THR A 324 8.17 -7.20 -9.73
C THR A 324 7.55 -8.21 -10.69
N MET A 325 8.16 -9.40 -10.78
CA MET A 325 7.64 -10.51 -11.58
C MET A 325 7.67 -11.79 -10.78
N THR A 326 6.53 -12.49 -10.74
CA THR A 326 6.35 -13.70 -9.95
C THR A 326 5.75 -14.82 -10.80
N PRO A 327 6.37 -16.02 -10.85
CA PRO A 327 5.77 -17.20 -11.46
C PRO A 327 4.46 -17.60 -10.76
N ILE A 328 3.44 -17.94 -11.54
CA ILE A 328 2.15 -18.42 -11.05
C ILE A 328 1.70 -19.66 -11.83
N THR A 329 0.73 -20.39 -11.28
CA THR A 329 0.12 -21.52 -11.99
C THR A 329 -0.91 -21.00 -13.00
N GLU A 330 -1.25 -21.82 -13.99
CA GLU A 330 -2.32 -21.50 -14.94
C GLU A 330 -3.68 -21.28 -14.25
N GLN A 331 -4.00 -22.09 -13.24
CA GLN A 331 -5.23 -21.96 -12.46
C GLN A 331 -5.29 -20.62 -11.71
N GLU A 332 -4.17 -20.19 -11.13
CA GLU A 332 -4.05 -18.89 -10.48
C GLU A 332 -4.18 -17.76 -11.49
N ALA A 333 -3.53 -17.87 -12.66
CA ALA A 333 -3.64 -16.89 -13.74
C ALA A 333 -5.08 -16.72 -14.21
N GLN A 334 -5.80 -17.82 -14.43
CA GLN A 334 -7.21 -17.82 -14.82
C GLN A 334 -8.10 -17.19 -13.74
N TRP A 335 -7.86 -17.50 -12.47
CA TRP A 335 -8.62 -16.91 -11.35
C TRP A 335 -8.40 -15.39 -11.24
N ARG A 336 -7.15 -14.91 -11.38
CA ARG A 336 -6.84 -13.47 -11.39
C ARG A 336 -7.45 -12.75 -12.58
N LEU A 337 -7.34 -13.33 -13.78
CA LEU A 337 -7.92 -12.78 -15.00
C LEU A 337 -9.46 -12.82 -14.98
N ALA A 338 -10.08 -13.82 -14.36
CA ALA A 338 -11.53 -13.84 -14.15
C ALA A 338 -12.00 -12.72 -13.20
N GLY A 339 -11.12 -12.24 -12.33
CA GLY A 339 -11.33 -11.04 -11.53
C GLY A 339 -10.95 -9.74 -12.24
N ALA A 340 -10.45 -9.76 -13.48
CA ALA A 340 -10.10 -8.55 -14.21
C ALA A 340 -11.33 -7.63 -14.36
N GLY A 341 -11.18 -6.38 -13.92
CA GLY A 341 -12.27 -5.40 -13.79
C GLY A 341 -12.85 -5.27 -12.37
N ARG A 342 -12.55 -6.19 -11.45
CA ARG A 342 -12.84 -6.09 -10.00
C ARG A 342 -11.58 -5.67 -9.25
N ALA A 343 -11.03 -4.51 -9.58
CA ALA A 343 -9.93 -3.95 -8.79
C ALA A 343 -10.44 -3.53 -7.40
N ALA A 344 -9.69 -3.89 -6.36
CA ALA A 344 -9.93 -3.42 -5.00
C ALA A 344 -9.99 -1.88 -4.96
N GLY A 345 -9.20 -1.25 -5.82
CA GLY A 345 -9.34 0.13 -6.25
C GLY A 345 -9.46 0.22 -7.78
N ALA A 346 -10.67 0.10 -8.33
CA ALA A 346 -11.00 1.11 -9.33
C ALA A 346 -11.02 2.42 -8.55
N PHE A 347 -9.96 3.23 -8.70
CA PHE A 347 -9.96 4.63 -8.33
C PHE A 347 -11.26 5.24 -8.85
N THR A 348 -12.25 5.34 -7.97
CA THR A 348 -13.60 5.86 -8.26
C THR A 348 -14.00 6.86 -7.19
N ALA A 349 -13.00 7.55 -6.64
CA ALA A 349 -13.13 8.90 -6.14
C ALA A 349 -12.09 9.74 -6.89
N ALA A 350 -12.56 10.48 -7.90
CA ALA A 350 -11.91 11.63 -8.53
C ALA A 350 -10.49 11.53 -9.17
N THR A 351 -9.76 10.41 -9.16
CA THR A 351 -8.47 10.33 -9.90
C THR A 351 -8.66 9.75 -11.29
N THR A 352 -9.01 10.66 -12.19
CA THR A 352 -8.72 10.61 -13.63
C THR A 352 -7.40 9.85 -13.88
N SER A 353 -7.38 8.79 -14.72
CA SER A 353 -6.14 8.01 -15.06
C SER A 353 -4.96 8.95 -15.28
N ASN A 354 -3.72 8.57 -14.95
CA ASN A 354 -2.58 9.47 -15.14
C ASN A 354 -2.50 10.00 -16.58
N GLN A 355 -2.90 9.19 -17.55
CA GLN A 355 -3.07 9.61 -18.94
C GLN A 355 -4.17 10.68 -19.10
N GLN A 356 -5.35 10.46 -18.55
CA GLN A 356 -6.44 11.44 -18.59
C GLN A 356 -6.12 12.73 -17.80
N THR A 357 -5.30 12.64 -16.74
CA THR A 357 -4.83 13.79 -15.95
C THR A 357 -3.85 14.60 -16.80
N LEU A 358 -2.92 13.92 -17.48
CA LEU A 358 -2.03 14.53 -18.47
C LEU A 358 -2.81 15.16 -19.64
N ASP A 359 -3.88 14.53 -20.12
CA ASP A 359 -4.69 15.03 -21.23
C ASP A 359 -5.49 16.29 -20.83
N LYS A 360 -5.98 16.35 -19.58
CA LYS A 360 -6.59 17.57 -19.02
C LYS A 360 -5.58 18.73 -18.90
N ILE A 361 -4.34 18.42 -18.54
CA ILE A 361 -3.25 19.41 -18.42
C ILE A 361 -2.78 19.88 -19.81
N LYS A 362 -2.81 19.00 -20.83
CA LYS A 362 -2.33 19.28 -22.19
C LYS A 362 -3.32 20.04 -23.08
N GLY A 363 -4.55 20.28 -22.64
CA GLY A 363 -5.47 21.23 -23.26
C GLY A 363 -5.90 20.88 -24.69
N VAL A 364 -6.95 20.06 -24.81
CA VAL A 364 -7.82 20.09 -26.01
C VAL A 364 -8.94 21.08 -25.74
N SER A 365 -8.63 22.37 -25.83
CA SER A 365 -9.62 23.42 -26.01
C SER A 365 -10.02 23.45 -27.49
N GLY A 366 -11.16 22.83 -27.81
CA GLY A 366 -11.87 23.13 -29.05
C GLY A 366 -12.30 24.60 -29.09
N PRO A 367 -12.48 25.21 -30.26
CA PRO A 367 -12.69 26.65 -30.38
C PRO A 367 -14.03 27.05 -29.76
N ALA A 368 -13.97 27.86 -28.70
CA ALA A 368 -15.16 28.43 -28.07
C ALA A 368 -15.69 29.63 -28.88
N PRO A 369 -17.01 29.78 -29.05
CA PRO A 369 -17.58 31.02 -29.55
C PRO A 369 -17.45 32.11 -28.48
N SER A 370 -17.05 33.31 -28.89
CA SER A 370 -16.84 34.45 -28.01
C SER A 370 -18.12 34.91 -27.30
N PRO A 371 -17.98 35.41 -26.06
CA PRO A 371 -18.82 36.51 -25.61
C PRO A 371 -17.99 37.69 -25.09
N ALA A 372 -18.44 38.89 -25.44
CA ALA A 372 -18.01 40.15 -24.85
C ALA A 372 -18.61 40.32 -23.44
N GLY A 373 -17.81 40.78 -22.47
CA GLY A 373 -18.25 41.15 -21.12
C GLY A 373 -17.10 41.15 -20.09
N PRO A 374 -17.10 42.05 -19.09
CA PRO A 374 -15.86 42.63 -18.57
C PRO A 374 -15.12 41.79 -17.50
N ARG A 375 -13.78 41.90 -17.55
CA ARG A 375 -12.74 41.52 -16.58
C ARG A 375 -13.25 41.07 -15.21
N ALA A 376 -13.06 39.78 -14.91
CA ALA A 376 -13.12 39.22 -13.56
C ALA A 376 -11.72 38.76 -13.11
N SER A 377 -11.48 38.97 -11.82
CA SER A 377 -10.26 38.83 -11.02
C SER A 377 -9.61 37.44 -11.04
N SER A 378 -8.30 37.42 -10.74
CA SER A 378 -7.44 36.25 -10.49
C SER A 378 -8.12 35.16 -9.65
N PRO A 379 -7.85 33.86 -9.91
CA PRO A 379 -8.49 32.77 -9.19
C PRO A 379 -8.16 32.84 -7.69
N ALA A 380 -9.20 32.70 -6.86
CA ALA A 380 -9.05 32.63 -5.42
C ALA A 380 -8.21 31.41 -5.02
N PRO A 381 -7.33 31.52 -4.01
CA PRO A 381 -6.54 30.39 -3.52
C PRO A 381 -7.48 29.33 -2.93
N SER A 382 -7.14 28.06 -3.17
CA SER A 382 -7.87 26.90 -2.64
C SER A 382 -8.05 27.01 -1.12
N SER A 383 -9.15 26.49 -0.61
CA SER A 383 -9.52 26.46 0.81
C SER A 383 -8.37 26.00 1.72
N ASN A 384 -7.56 25.05 1.26
CA ASN A 384 -6.40 24.55 1.99
C ASN A 384 -5.25 25.56 2.09
N ALA A 385 -5.03 26.37 1.04
CA ALA A 385 -4.02 27.43 1.06
C ALA A 385 -4.41 28.55 2.04
N GLN A 386 -5.71 28.85 2.16
CA GLN A 386 -6.21 29.88 3.09
C GLN A 386 -6.11 29.44 4.56
N VAL A 387 -6.32 28.15 4.86
CA VAL A 387 -6.14 27.58 6.20
C VAL A 387 -4.66 27.60 6.60
N LEU A 388 -3.75 27.18 5.71
CA LEU A 388 -2.30 27.22 5.95
C LEU A 388 -1.77 28.65 6.13
N GLN A 389 -2.36 29.63 5.44
CA GLN A 389 -1.97 31.03 5.55
C GLN A 389 -2.47 31.67 6.86
N LYS A 390 -3.64 31.28 7.37
CA LYS A 390 -4.13 31.67 8.70
C LYS A 390 -3.24 31.11 9.82
N ILE A 391 -2.75 29.88 9.66
CA ILE A 391 -1.83 29.23 10.63
C ILE A 391 -0.44 29.90 10.64
N ARG A 392 0.06 30.35 9.48
CA ARG A 392 1.31 31.11 9.38
C ARG A 392 1.18 32.53 9.96
N ALA A 393 0.02 33.16 9.85
CA ALA A 393 -0.22 34.49 10.41
C ALA A 393 -0.31 34.49 11.95
N SER A 394 -0.68 33.36 12.56
CA SER A 394 -0.70 33.20 14.03
C SER A 394 0.66 32.85 14.65
N SER A 395 1.70 32.63 13.84
CA SER A 395 3.06 32.32 14.30
C SER A 395 4.04 33.41 13.87
N GLY A 396 4.03 34.53 14.59
CA GLY A 396 5.06 35.57 14.46
C GLY A 396 6.42 35.12 15.01
N PRO A 397 7.55 35.59 14.46
CA PRO A 397 8.88 35.19 14.90
C PRO A 397 9.24 35.82 16.25
N SER A 398 9.54 35.00 17.26
CA SER A 398 10.12 35.42 18.53
C SER A 398 11.65 35.53 18.41
N VAL A 399 12.18 36.76 18.41
CA VAL A 399 13.61 37.05 18.59
C VAL A 399 13.94 36.99 20.10
N PRO A 400 14.97 36.27 20.56
CA PRO A 400 15.33 36.26 21.97
C PRO A 400 16.33 37.38 22.31
N THR A 401 15.93 38.30 23.19
CA THR A 401 16.80 39.23 23.94
C THR A 401 17.19 38.59 25.28
N PRO A 402 18.44 38.71 25.78
CA PRO A 402 18.83 38.15 27.08
C PRO A 402 18.29 39.00 28.26
N PRO A 403 18.16 38.42 29.48
CA PRO A 403 17.34 39.00 30.53
C PRO A 403 18.14 39.95 31.45
N PRO A 404 17.47 40.92 32.09
CA PRO A 404 17.92 41.46 33.36
C PRO A 404 17.04 40.99 34.54
N VAL A 405 17.77 40.71 35.61
CA VAL A 405 17.46 40.45 37.02
C VAL A 405 16.12 41.03 37.56
N SER A 406 15.38 40.20 38.30
CA SER A 406 14.14 40.52 39.06
C SER A 406 14.42 41.39 40.31
N PRO A 407 13.42 42.07 40.96
CA PRO A 407 12.42 41.35 41.76
C PRO A 407 11.00 41.98 41.85
N GLY A 408 9.99 41.13 42.05
CA GLY A 408 8.86 41.45 42.95
C GLY A 408 7.43 41.33 42.41
N ARG A 409 6.66 40.51 43.15
CA ARG A 409 5.20 40.52 43.43
C ARG A 409 4.31 39.46 42.77
N HIS A 410 3.63 38.77 43.69
CA HIS A 410 2.57 37.78 43.51
C HIS A 410 1.42 38.28 42.62
N THR A 411 0.96 37.44 41.70
CA THR A 411 -0.45 37.38 41.31
C THR A 411 -0.86 35.95 40.93
N TYR A 412 -2.12 35.70 41.23
CA TYR A 412 -2.93 34.48 41.21
C TYR A 412 -2.85 33.62 39.92
N GLN A 413 -2.76 32.30 40.06
CA GLN A 413 -2.81 31.30 38.98
C GLN A 413 -4.22 30.67 38.90
N PRO A 414 -4.96 30.78 37.78
CA PRO A 414 -6.12 29.92 37.53
C PRO A 414 -5.65 28.52 37.08
N PRO A 415 -6.48 27.46 37.24
CA PRO A 415 -6.04 26.09 36.96
C PRO A 415 -5.73 25.90 35.48
N SER A 416 -4.70 25.09 35.22
CA SER A 416 -4.24 24.73 33.88
C SER A 416 -5.35 24.05 33.09
N GLN A 417 -5.81 24.69 32.01
CA GLN A 417 -6.51 24.01 30.94
C GLN A 417 -5.54 23.02 30.30
N GLN A 418 -5.93 21.74 30.24
CA GLN A 418 -5.13 20.78 29.50
C GLN A 418 -5.12 21.20 28.01
N PRO A 419 -3.97 21.12 27.31
CA PRO A 419 -3.90 21.47 25.90
C PRO A 419 -4.87 20.60 25.09
N GLY A 420 -5.49 21.17 24.06
CA GLY A 420 -6.42 20.46 23.16
C GLY A 420 -5.71 19.35 22.39
N VAL A 421 -6.48 18.36 21.90
CA VAL A 421 -5.96 17.17 21.19
C VAL A 421 -5.04 17.57 20.02
N VAL A 422 -5.39 18.61 19.27
CA VAL A 422 -4.57 19.15 18.16
C VAL A 422 -3.20 19.65 18.64
N GLU A 423 -3.14 20.31 19.81
CA GLU A 423 -1.90 20.83 20.37
C GLU A 423 -1.03 19.71 20.98
N ARG A 424 -1.65 18.65 21.52
CA ARG A 424 -0.96 17.43 21.95
C ARG A 424 -0.42 16.63 20.78
N LEU A 425 -1.20 16.52 19.71
CA LEU A 425 -0.81 15.90 18.44
C LEU A 425 0.39 16.64 17.85
N PHE A 426 0.35 17.98 17.82
CA PHE A 426 1.47 18.79 17.34
C PHE A 426 2.72 18.62 18.21
N LYS A 427 2.59 18.61 19.54
CA LYS A 427 3.72 18.40 20.45
C LYS A 427 4.30 17.00 20.37
N TRP A 428 3.51 15.98 20.03
CA TRP A 428 4.00 14.61 19.83
C TRP A 428 4.62 14.41 18.44
N LEU A 429 4.06 15.02 17.40
CA LEU A 429 4.55 14.93 16.02
C LEU A 429 5.82 15.75 15.76
N PHE A 430 6.05 16.81 16.55
CA PHE A 430 7.08 17.82 16.28
C PHE A 430 7.93 18.23 17.49
N GLY A 431 7.76 17.56 18.64
CA GLY A 431 8.46 17.86 19.89
C GLY A 431 9.55 16.86 20.23
#